data_AF-A0A1F3MRD7-F1
#
_entry.id   AF-A0A1F3MRD7-F1
#
_cell.length_a   1.000
_cell.length_b   1.000
_cell.length_c   1.000
_cell.angle_alpha   90.00
_cell.angle_beta   90.00
_cell.angle_gamma   90.00
#
_symmetry.space_group_name_H-M   'P 1'
#
loop_
_entity.id
_entity.type
_entity.pdbx_description
1 polymer ?
#
loop_
_entity_poly.entity_id
_entity_poly.type
_entity_poly.pdbx_seq_one_letter_code
_entity_poly.pdbx_strand_id
1 'polypeptide(L)' 'MENQVLKDKHGHKIGEIKEQSGKLVIYDSHGHKKGHYDPKTNTTHDDHGHKTGSGNLLTALI' A
#
# COMPACT_ATOMS: atom_id res chain seq x y z
N MET A 1 -15.27 0.75 4.83
CA MET A 1 -14.10 1.07 3.99
C MET A 1 -13.16 1.87 4.84
N GLU A 2 -12.17 1.20 5.43
CA GLU A 2 -11.17 1.87 6.27
C GLU A 2 -10.00 2.29 5.40
N ASN A 3 -9.73 3.60 5.38
CA ASN A 3 -8.55 4.15 4.74
C ASN A 3 -7.53 4.43 5.85
N GLN A 4 -6.36 3.79 5.77
CA GLN A 4 -5.28 4.01 6.72
C GLN A 4 -4.33 5.07 6.17
N VAL A 5 -4.27 6.24 6.81
CA VAL A 5 -3.34 7.29 6.42
C VAL A 5 -1.98 7.03 7.08
N LEU A 6 -0.92 6.98 6.27
CA LEU A 6 0.45 6.88 6.74
C LEU A 6 1.03 8.28 6.94
N LYS A 7 1.61 8.52 8.11
CA LYS A 7 2.21 9.80 8.48
C LYS A 7 3.66 9.59 8.91
N ASP A 8 4.51 10.57 8.64
CA ASP A 8 5.86 10.62 9.20
C ASP A 8 5.83 10.98 10.69
N LYS A 9 7.02 11.00 11.32
CA LYS A 9 7.21 11.39 12.73
C LYS A 9 6.80 12.82 13.06
N HIS A 10 6.66 13.69 12.05
CA HIS A 10 6.24 15.07 12.17
C HIS A 10 4.74 15.27 11.91
N GLY A 11 4.02 14.20 11.54
CA GLY A 11 2.59 14.22 11.25
C GLY A 11 2.24 14.52 9.79
N HIS A 12 3.22 14.64 8.88
CA HIS A 12 2.98 14.83 7.45
C HIS A 12 2.52 13.54 6.80
N LYS A 13 1.52 13.63 5.92
CA LYS A 13 1.05 12.49 5.13
C LYS A 13 2.16 12.05 4.16
N ILE A 14 2.63 10.82 4.32
CA ILE A 14 3.59 10.19 3.39
C ILE A 14 2.90 9.23 2.43
N GLY A 15 1.70 8.75 2.78
CA GLY A 15 0.92 7.87 1.94
C GLY A 15 -0.42 7.50 2.56
N GLU A 16 -1.12 6.60 1.89
CA GLU A 16 -2.39 6.03 2.37
C GLU A 16 -2.58 4.62 1.84
N ILE A 17 -3.13 3.75 2.66
CA ILE A 17 -3.56 2.40 2.29
C ILE A 17 -5.07 2.42 2.21
N LYS A 18 -5.61 1.96 1.09
CA LYS A 18 -7.04 1.85 0.82
C LYS A 18 -7.39 0.42 0.50
N GLU A 19 -8.49 -0.07 1.06
CA GLU A 19 -9.04 -1.35 0.65
C GLU A 19 -9.84 -1.19 -0.65
N GLN A 20 -9.47 -1.94 -1.68
CA GLN A 20 -10.15 -1.99 -2.97
C GLN A 20 -10.40 -3.44 -3.36
N SER A 21 -11.67 -3.81 -3.48
CA SER A 21 -12.10 -5.15 -3.94
C SER A 21 -11.45 -6.31 -3.15
N GLY A 22 -11.27 -6.13 -1.83
CA GLY A 22 -10.65 -7.12 -0.94
C GLY A 22 -9.12 -7.19 -1.03
N LYS A 23 -8.48 -6.21 -1.69
CA LYS A 23 -7.02 -6.03 -1.70
C LYS A 23 -6.67 -4.71 -1.01
N LEU A 24 -5.50 -4.65 -0.40
CA LEU A 24 -4.98 -3.41 0.18
C LEU A 24 -4.10 -2.71 -0.86
N VAL A 25 -4.40 -1.48 -1.22
CA VAL A 25 -3.66 -0.70 -2.22
C VAL A 25 -2.99 0.46 -1.53
N ILE A 26 -1.68 0.62 -1.72
CA ILE A 26 -0.93 1.75 -1.17
C ILE A 26 -0.73 2.85 -2.21
N TYR A 27 -0.94 4.08 -1.77
CA TYR A 27 -0.73 5.31 -2.52
C TYR A 27 0.27 6.18 -1.78
N ASP A 28 1.07 6.94 -2.52
CA ASP A 28 1.95 7.95 -1.96
C ASP A 28 1.22 9.23 -1.54
N SER A 29 1.96 10.18 -0.98
CA SER A 29 1.44 11.48 -0.56
C SER A 29 0.82 12.30 -1.71
N HIS A 30 1.22 12.05 -2.95
CA HIS A 30 0.71 12.68 -4.17
C HIS A 30 -0.48 11.93 -4.77
N GLY A 31 -0.83 10.76 -4.24
CA GLY A 31 -1.94 9.93 -4.72
C GLY A 31 -1.56 8.96 -5.83
N HIS A 32 -0.28 8.74 -6.11
CA HIS A 32 0.17 7.71 -7.05
C HIS A 32 0.14 6.34 -6.38
N LYS A 33 -0.44 5.35 -7.07
CA LYS A 33 -0.42 3.95 -6.63
C LYS A 33 1.04 3.47 -6.62
N LYS A 34 1.50 2.96 -5.48
CA LYS A 34 2.84 2.35 -5.32
C LYS A 34 2.82 0.83 -5.34
N GLY A 35 1.67 0.24 -5.04
CA GLY A 35 1.52 -1.21 -5.07
C GLY A 35 0.22 -1.68 -4.46
N HIS A 36 0.08 -3.00 -4.36
CA HIS A 36 -1.06 -3.63 -3.73
C HIS A 36 -0.71 -4.97 -3.09
N TYR A 37 -1.38 -5.28 -1.99
CA TYR A 37 -1.29 -6.52 -1.25
C TYR A 37 -2.57 -7.30 -1.43
N ASP A 38 -2.41 -8.56 -1.80
CA ASP A 38 -3.49 -9.51 -1.92
C ASP A 38 -3.50 -10.44 -0.69
N PRO A 39 -4.48 -10.28 0.23
CA PRO A 39 -4.57 -11.11 1.42
C PRO A 39 -4.91 -12.58 1.12
N LYS A 40 -5.48 -12.89 -0.06
CA LYS A 40 -5.83 -14.27 -0.44
C LYS A 40 -4.59 -15.09 -0.77
N THR A 41 -3.60 -14.46 -1.41
CA THR A 41 -2.34 -15.10 -1.78
C THR A 41 -1.20 -14.74 -0.84
N ASN A 42 -1.45 -13.83 0.10
CA ASN A 42 -0.46 -13.24 0.99
C ASN A 42 0.75 -12.68 0.22
N THR A 43 0.51 -11.95 -0.87
CA THR A 43 1.57 -11.38 -1.71
C THR A 43 1.41 -9.88 -1.92
N THR A 44 2.54 -9.17 -1.93
CA THR A 44 2.60 -7.76 -2.29
C THR A 44 3.18 -7.63 -3.69
N HIS A 45 2.54 -6.80 -4.50
CA HIS A 45 2.99 -6.42 -5.82
C HIS A 45 3.23 -4.91 -5.86
N ASP A 46 4.21 -4.49 -6.64
CA ASP A 46 4.50 -3.08 -6.89
C ASP A 46 3.46 -2.45 -7.86
N ASP A 47 3.69 -1.20 -8.21
CA ASP A 47 2.88 -0.43 -9.15
C ASP A 47 2.94 -0.97 -10.58
N HIS A 48 4.06 -1.62 -10.93
CA HIS A 48 4.30 -2.27 -12.22
C HIS A 48 3.70 -3.70 -12.29
N GLY A 49 3.25 -4.25 -11.15
CA GLY A 49 2.68 -5.59 -11.06
C GLY A 49 3.70 -6.69 -10.79
N HIS A 50 4.96 -6.36 -10.52
CA HIS A 50 5.94 -7.35 -10.09
C HIS A 50 5.71 -7.71 -8.63
N LYS A 51 5.92 -8.99 -8.31
CA LYS A 51 5.86 -9.47 -6.93
C LYS A 51 7.06 -8.91 -6.14
N THR A 52 6.78 -7.99 -5.24
CA THR A 52 7.76 -7.49 -4.25
C THR A 52 8.13 -8.59 -3.25
N GLY A 53 7.14 -9.37 -2.82
CA GLY A 53 7.36 -10.45 -1.86
C GLY A 53 6.08 -11.07 -1.31
N SER A 54 6.25 -11.93 -0.32
CA SER A 54 5.15 -12.53 0.44
C SER A 54 4.97 -11.79 1.78
N GLY A 55 3.74 -11.58 2.23
CA GLY A 55 3.40 -10.74 3.38
C GLY A 55 2.94 -9.34 2.99
N ASN A 56 2.46 -8.56 3.96
CA ASN A 56 2.07 -7.17 3.78
C ASN A 56 3.33 -6.28 3.81
N LEU A 57 3.89 -6.03 2.63
CA LEU A 57 5.08 -5.20 2.42
C LEU A 57 4.71 -3.82 1.85
N LEU A 58 3.45 -3.40 1.97
CA LEU A 58 2.97 -2.15 1.39
C LEU A 58 3.77 -0.95 1.86
N THR A 59 4.03 -0.87 3.17
CA THR A 59 4.79 0.24 3.76
C THR A 59 6.25 0.27 3.34
N ALA A 60 6.80 -0.82 2.76
CA ALA A 60 8.18 -0.82 2.23
C ALA A 60 8.28 -0.15 0.85
N LEU A 61 7.14 0.20 0.23
CA LEU A 61 7.07 0.88 -1.07
C LEU A 61 7.05 2.41 -0.94
N ILE A 62 7.21 2.95 0.29
CA ILE A 62 7.19 4.38 0.66
C ILE A 62 8.29 4.71 1.65
#